data_AF-Q1AYS9-F1
#
_entry.id   AF-Q1AYS9-F1
#
_cell.length_a   1.000
_cell.length_b   1.000
_cell.length_c   1.000
_cell.angle_alpha   90.00
_cell.angle_beta   90.00
_cell.angle_gamma   90.00
#
_symmetry.space_group_name_H-M   'P 1'
#
loop_
_entity.id
_entity.type
_entity.pdbx_description
1 polymer ?
#
loop_
_entity_poly.entity_id
_entity_poly.type
_entity_poly.pdbx_seq_one_letter_code
_entity_poly.pdbx_strand_id
1 'polypeptide(L)'
;MTKLASMLGIGALFAAAVIGALAAAGFFGNPTFAGLRPDRPPQPAEPPPGAARVPGEAVAAGHPVRVGDLEWTVTGARRSPELTSYTFPPETRLGSFVSASFEVRNASKRPVTLTEELVRLVDGQGREYAPSPEFNSQFVPPERNLLFNEHGLVPPGASREGRVNFEVASGASRFWLEISGPGAEERYVRLPLSQSAGAG
;
A
#
# COMPACT_ATOMS: atom_id res chain seq x y z
N MET A 1 28.21 -39.13 63.16
CA MET A 1 28.13 -37.82 63.85
C MET A 1 27.86 -36.77 62.78
N THR A 2 26.59 -36.35 62.60
CA THR A 2 26.05 -35.02 63.01
C THR A 2 26.52 -33.90 62.07
N LYS A 3 25.77 -33.60 60.98
CA LYS A 3 24.75 -32.53 60.77
C LYS A 3 25.29 -31.12 60.43
N LEU A 4 24.53 -30.44 59.55
CA LEU A 4 24.43 -28.99 59.28
C LEU A 4 25.59 -28.39 58.45
N ALA A 5 25.42 -27.43 57.55
CA ALA A 5 24.41 -26.37 57.37
C ALA A 5 24.43 -25.96 55.87
N SER A 6 23.30 -25.63 55.23
CA SER A 6 22.73 -24.26 55.12
C SER A 6 23.55 -23.39 54.15
N MET A 7 23.04 -22.51 53.29
CA MET A 7 21.74 -22.08 52.76
C MET A 7 22.10 -20.80 51.98
N LEU A 8 21.23 -20.39 51.06
CA LEU A 8 20.87 -18.98 50.78
C LEU A 8 21.97 -18.04 50.21
N GLY A 9 21.67 -17.16 49.27
CA GLY A 9 20.35 -16.76 48.82
C GLY A 9 20.40 -15.86 47.60
N ILE A 10 19.43 -16.15 46.73
CA ILE A 10 18.73 -15.20 45.86
C ILE A 10 17.94 -14.24 46.77
N GLY A 11 17.86 -12.98 46.37
CA GLY A 11 16.87 -12.00 46.84
C GLY A 11 17.09 -10.70 46.06
N ALA A 12 16.49 -10.50 44.88
CA ALA A 12 15.08 -10.20 44.60
C ALA A 12 14.63 -8.84 45.14
N LEU A 13 13.90 -8.09 44.31
CA LEU A 13 12.72 -7.25 44.60
C LEU A 13 12.60 -6.15 43.51
N PHE A 14 11.45 -5.82 42.91
CA PHE A 14 10.06 -6.18 43.16
C PHE A 14 9.24 -6.11 41.86
N ALA A 15 8.21 -6.95 41.80
CA ALA A 15 7.14 -6.94 40.81
C ALA A 15 6.00 -5.98 41.20
N ALA A 16 5.19 -5.59 40.22
CA ALA A 16 3.76 -5.34 40.42
C ALA A 16 2.99 -5.80 39.18
N ALA A 17 2.10 -6.78 39.38
CA ALA A 17 1.14 -7.30 38.42
C ALA A 17 -0.28 -7.17 39.02
N VAL A 18 -1.25 -6.79 38.18
CA VAL A 18 -2.70 -6.97 38.39
C VAL A 18 -3.30 -7.12 36.99
N ILE A 19 -3.49 -8.32 36.43
CA ILE A 19 -4.63 -9.27 36.54
C ILE A 19 -6.02 -8.64 36.38
N GLY A 20 -6.65 -8.96 35.24
CA GLY A 20 -8.10 -8.81 35.00
C GLY A 20 -8.64 -10.00 34.21
N ALA A 21 -8.96 -11.08 34.93
CA ALA A 21 -9.93 -12.16 34.72
C ALA A 21 -10.07 -12.91 33.36
N LEU A 22 -9.74 -14.21 33.42
CA LEU A 22 -10.33 -15.31 32.64
C LEU A 22 -11.80 -15.56 33.03
N ALA A 23 -12.63 -15.95 32.06
CA ALA A 23 -13.67 -16.97 32.25
C ALA A 23 -13.70 -17.88 31.01
N ALA A 24 -13.64 -19.18 31.27
CA ALA A 24 -13.34 -20.27 30.34
C ALA A 24 -14.59 -20.83 29.62
N ALA A 25 -14.42 -21.42 28.44
CA ALA A 25 -14.85 -22.79 28.11
C ALA A 25 -14.67 -23.16 26.62
N GLY A 26 -13.99 -24.29 26.36
CA GLY A 26 -14.08 -25.09 25.13
C GLY A 26 -13.21 -24.60 23.97
N PHE A 27 -12.55 -25.42 23.15
CA PHE A 27 -12.56 -26.87 22.98
C PHE A 27 -11.38 -27.20 22.04
N PHE A 28 -10.75 -28.37 22.21
CA PHE A 28 -9.67 -28.87 21.36
C PHE A 28 -10.11 -29.04 19.89
N GLY A 29 -9.27 -28.64 18.92
CA GLY A 29 -9.52 -28.89 17.49
C GLY A 29 -8.23 -28.77 16.65
N ASN A 30 -7.93 -29.84 15.91
CA ASN A 30 -6.73 -30.15 15.11
C ASN A 30 -6.05 -29.01 14.33
N PRO A 31 -4.71 -29.05 14.14
CA PRO A 31 -4.06 -28.29 13.09
C PRO A 31 -4.39 -28.93 11.73
N THR A 32 -5.40 -28.43 11.05
CA THR A 32 -5.59 -28.73 9.63
C THR A 32 -4.54 -27.95 8.85
N PHE A 33 -3.48 -28.63 8.44
CA PHE A 33 -2.55 -28.17 7.40
C PHE A 33 -3.33 -28.15 6.07
N ALA A 34 -3.93 -27.00 5.75
CA ALA A 34 -4.58 -26.77 4.47
C ALA A 34 -3.74 -25.77 3.66
N GLY A 35 -3.04 -26.29 2.66
CA GLY A 35 -2.63 -25.51 1.49
C GLY A 35 -1.27 -24.83 1.59
N LEU A 36 -0.20 -25.61 1.44
CA LEU A 36 1.03 -25.12 0.81
C LEU A 36 0.68 -24.68 -0.63
N ARG A 37 0.34 -23.40 -0.82
CA ARG A 37 0.60 -22.72 -2.08
C ARG A 37 1.95 -22.01 -1.92
N PRO A 38 3.03 -22.49 -2.54
CA PRO A 38 4.22 -21.68 -2.65
C PRO A 38 3.90 -20.50 -3.57
N ASP A 39 4.40 -19.32 -3.19
CA ASP A 39 4.63 -18.14 -4.05
C ASP A 39 3.52 -17.08 -4.20
N ARG A 40 2.65 -16.85 -3.21
CA ARG A 40 1.97 -15.53 -3.09
C ARG A 40 2.65 -14.71 -1.98
N PRO A 41 3.15 -13.49 -2.26
CA PRO A 41 3.54 -12.56 -1.21
C PRO A 41 2.37 -12.42 -0.21
N PRO A 42 2.62 -12.45 1.10
CA PRO A 42 1.55 -12.30 2.08
C PRO A 42 0.80 -11.00 1.82
N GLN A 43 -0.51 -11.10 1.59
CA GLN A 43 -1.40 -9.96 1.52
C GLN A 43 -1.28 -9.18 2.85
N PRO A 44 -1.16 -7.85 2.85
CA PRO A 44 -0.95 -7.09 4.07
C PRO A 44 -1.99 -7.46 5.13
N ALA A 45 -1.51 -7.83 6.32
CA ALA A 45 -2.37 -8.14 7.45
C ALA A 45 -3.22 -6.92 7.82
N GLU A 46 -4.44 -7.16 8.29
CA GLU A 46 -5.35 -6.11 8.75
C GLU A 46 -4.69 -5.36 9.93
N PRO A 47 -4.54 -4.01 9.85
CA PRO A 47 -3.91 -3.25 10.92
C PRO A 47 -4.74 -3.32 12.21
N PRO A 48 -4.09 -3.25 13.39
CA PRO A 48 -4.80 -3.28 14.67
C PRO A 48 -5.81 -2.12 14.78
N PRO A 49 -6.96 -2.35 15.46
CA PRO A 49 -7.98 -1.33 15.63
C PRO A 49 -7.40 -0.12 16.37
N GLY A 50 -7.23 0.99 15.65
CA GLY A 50 -6.66 2.24 16.17
C GLY A 50 -5.50 2.83 15.35
N ALA A 51 -4.92 2.08 14.39
CA ALA A 51 -3.81 2.57 13.54
C ALA A 51 -4.27 3.15 12.19
N ALA A 52 -5.56 3.18 11.91
CA ALA A 52 -6.10 3.66 10.63
C ALA A 52 -6.01 5.19 10.52
N ARG A 53 -4.96 5.71 9.87
CA ARG A 53 -4.97 7.09 9.37
C ARG A 53 -5.85 7.15 8.14
N VAL A 54 -7.15 7.37 8.33
CA VAL A 54 -7.97 7.92 7.25
C VAL A 54 -7.58 9.40 7.12
N PRO A 55 -7.12 9.87 5.95
CA PRO A 55 -6.71 11.26 5.79
C PRO A 55 -7.86 12.22 6.09
N GLY A 56 -7.68 13.09 7.10
CA GLY A 56 -8.67 14.10 7.46
C GLY A 56 -8.80 15.23 6.42
N GLU A 57 -7.71 15.52 5.70
CA GLU A 57 -7.65 16.53 4.65
C GLU A 57 -7.13 15.89 3.36
N ALA A 58 -8.02 15.69 2.39
CA ALA A 58 -7.68 15.11 1.09
C ALA A 58 -8.17 16.01 -0.05
N VAL A 59 -7.30 16.23 -1.04
CA VAL A 59 -7.63 16.98 -2.25
C VAL A 59 -8.47 16.10 -3.18
N ALA A 60 -9.45 16.67 -3.86
CA ALA A 60 -10.21 15.91 -4.87
C ALA A 60 -9.36 15.69 -6.13
N ALA A 61 -9.46 14.50 -6.74
CA ALA A 61 -8.88 14.27 -8.06
C ALA A 61 -9.29 15.35 -9.08
N GLY A 62 -8.43 15.58 -10.08
CA GLY A 62 -8.54 16.66 -11.06
C GLY A 62 -7.95 17.99 -10.60
N HIS A 63 -7.53 18.12 -9.34
CA HIS A 63 -6.85 19.32 -8.84
C HIS A 63 -5.35 19.06 -8.69
N PRO A 64 -4.49 20.04 -9.05
CA PRO A 64 -3.06 19.92 -8.86
C PRO A 64 -2.69 19.95 -7.37
N VAL A 65 -1.72 19.12 -6.99
CA VAL A 65 -1.18 19.02 -5.64
C VAL A 65 0.34 19.11 -5.72
N ARG A 66 0.89 20.14 -5.06
CA ARG A 66 2.33 20.36 -4.96
C ARG A 66 2.89 19.51 -3.80
N VAL A 67 3.86 18.65 -4.08
CA VAL A 67 4.61 17.87 -3.08
C VAL A 67 6.10 18.05 -3.38
N GLY A 68 6.76 18.86 -2.56
CA GLY A 68 8.16 19.26 -2.79
C GLY A 68 8.34 19.88 -4.17
N ASP A 69 9.18 19.24 -4.98
CA ASP A 69 9.54 19.70 -6.32
C ASP A 69 8.58 19.25 -7.43
N LEU A 70 7.61 18.39 -7.12
CA LEU A 70 6.66 17.82 -8.06
C LEU A 70 5.26 18.43 -7.88
N GLU A 71 4.57 18.64 -8.99
CA GLU A 71 3.15 18.97 -9.03
C GLU A 71 2.41 17.81 -9.67
N TRP A 72 1.48 17.21 -8.93
CA TRP A 72 0.74 16.02 -9.33
C TRP A 72 -0.73 16.35 -9.53
N THR A 73 -1.34 15.79 -10.58
CA THR A 73 -2.78 15.85 -10.81
C THR A 73 -3.27 14.43 -11.03
N VAL A 74 -4.05 13.87 -10.09
CA VAL A 74 -4.69 12.57 -10.33
C VAL A 74 -5.87 12.80 -11.28
N THR A 75 -5.80 12.24 -12.49
CA THR A 75 -6.77 12.47 -13.56
C THR A 75 -7.90 11.45 -13.56
N GLY A 76 -7.71 10.29 -12.94
CA GLY A 76 -8.78 9.32 -12.76
C GLY A 76 -8.33 8.07 -12.02
N ALA A 77 -9.32 7.27 -11.58
CA ALA A 77 -9.07 5.97 -10.97
C ALA A 77 -10.14 4.95 -11.39
N ARG A 78 -9.72 3.72 -11.64
CA ARG A 78 -10.60 2.61 -12.00
C ARG A 78 -10.35 1.44 -11.07
N ARG A 79 -11.43 0.78 -10.64
CA ARG A 79 -11.36 -0.53 -10.00
C ARG A 79 -11.62 -1.63 -11.04
N SER A 80 -10.87 -2.72 -10.99
CA SER A 80 -10.99 -3.85 -11.92
C SER A 80 -10.77 -5.19 -11.20
N PRO A 81 -11.51 -6.26 -11.56
CA PRO A 81 -11.22 -7.62 -11.08
C PRO A 81 -10.04 -8.27 -11.80
N GLU A 82 -9.49 -7.61 -12.83
CA GLU A 82 -8.41 -8.13 -13.64
C GLU A 82 -7.52 -7.04 -14.23
N LEU A 83 -6.29 -7.42 -14.58
CA LEU A 83 -5.38 -6.64 -15.41
C LEU A 83 -5.09 -7.43 -16.69
N THR A 84 -5.02 -6.74 -17.82
CA THR A 84 -4.62 -7.33 -19.11
C THR A 84 -3.29 -6.72 -19.52
N SER A 85 -2.32 -7.55 -19.89
CA SER A 85 -1.01 -7.07 -20.32
C SER A 85 -1.11 -6.30 -21.64
N TYR A 86 -0.20 -5.36 -21.85
CA TYR A 86 -0.10 -4.64 -23.12
C TYR A 86 0.73 -5.40 -24.18
N THR A 87 1.36 -6.51 -23.78
CA THR A 87 2.24 -7.33 -24.62
C THR A 87 1.47 -8.34 -25.46
N PHE A 88 2.11 -8.93 -26.47
CA PHE A 88 1.53 -10.01 -27.27
C PHE A 88 2.27 -11.35 -27.03
N PRO A 89 1.54 -12.46 -26.78
CA PRO A 89 0.09 -12.54 -26.58
C PRO A 89 -0.36 -11.84 -25.29
N PRO A 90 -1.62 -11.37 -25.21
CA PRO A 90 -2.13 -10.73 -24.01
C PRO A 90 -2.30 -11.77 -22.89
N GLU A 91 -1.86 -11.40 -21.69
CA GLU A 91 -2.02 -12.18 -20.47
C GLU A 91 -2.99 -11.47 -19.54
N THR A 92 -3.90 -12.24 -18.93
CA THR A 92 -4.86 -11.71 -17.96
C THR A 92 -4.49 -12.17 -16.56
N ARG A 93 -4.41 -11.22 -15.63
CA ARG A 93 -4.20 -11.48 -14.22
C ARG A 93 -5.45 -11.14 -13.42
N LEU A 94 -6.02 -12.15 -12.75
CA LEU A 94 -7.20 -11.99 -11.89
C LEU A 94 -6.82 -11.51 -10.49
N GLY A 95 -7.67 -10.70 -9.86
CA GLY A 95 -7.45 -10.14 -8.52
C GLY A 95 -8.44 -9.05 -8.15
N SER A 96 -8.03 -8.13 -7.28
CA SER A 96 -8.76 -6.87 -7.06
C SER A 96 -7.77 -5.73 -7.22
N PHE A 97 -7.96 -4.92 -8.25
CA PHE A 97 -6.99 -3.90 -8.63
C PHE A 97 -7.60 -2.51 -8.61
N VAL A 98 -6.79 -1.54 -8.21
CA VAL A 98 -7.05 -0.12 -8.41
C VAL A 98 -5.97 0.43 -9.33
N SER A 99 -6.38 0.99 -10.46
CA SER A 99 -5.50 1.69 -11.39
C SER A 99 -5.74 3.20 -11.27
N ALA A 100 -4.72 3.95 -10.88
CA ALA A 100 -4.75 5.41 -10.85
C ALA A 100 -4.01 5.97 -12.06
N SER A 101 -4.60 6.95 -12.75
CA SER A 101 -3.96 7.73 -13.81
C SER A 101 -3.67 9.12 -13.29
N PHE A 102 -2.52 9.67 -13.66
CA PHE A 102 -2.05 10.95 -13.16
C PHE A 102 -1.24 11.70 -14.21
N GLU A 103 -1.13 13.00 -14.02
CA GLU A 103 -0.14 13.86 -14.65
C GLU A 103 0.83 14.33 -13.57
N VAL A 104 2.12 14.40 -13.90
CA VAL A 104 3.15 14.90 -13.00
C VAL A 104 4.07 15.86 -13.73
N ARG A 105 4.25 17.03 -13.12
CA ARG A 105 5.12 18.10 -13.61
C ARG A 105 6.29 18.31 -12.67
N ASN A 106 7.50 18.33 -13.21
CA ASN A 106 8.68 18.73 -12.47
C ASN A 106 8.79 20.26 -12.47
N ALA A 107 8.62 20.90 -11.31
CA ALA A 107 8.76 22.35 -11.19
C ALA A 107 10.08 22.79 -10.54
N SER A 108 11.05 21.88 -10.42
CA SER A 108 12.41 22.21 -10.02
C SER A 108 13.25 22.67 -11.21
N LYS A 109 14.51 23.05 -10.93
CA LYS A 109 15.52 23.41 -11.94
C LYS A 109 16.39 22.22 -12.38
N ARG A 110 16.16 21.01 -11.83
CA ARG A 110 16.96 19.81 -12.12
C ARG A 110 16.05 18.66 -12.55
N PRO A 111 16.55 17.67 -13.29
CA PRO A 111 15.78 16.45 -13.53
C PRO A 111 15.38 15.78 -12.21
N VAL A 112 14.17 15.22 -12.16
CA VAL A 112 13.67 14.44 -11.03
C VAL A 112 13.32 13.06 -11.53
N THR A 113 13.78 12.02 -10.83
CA THR A 113 13.41 10.63 -11.11
C THR A 113 12.21 10.26 -10.24
N LEU A 114 11.15 9.79 -10.88
CA LEU A 114 10.00 9.22 -10.20
C LEU A 114 10.29 7.77 -9.82
N THR A 115 9.90 7.39 -8.60
CA THR A 115 10.06 6.03 -8.06
C THR A 115 8.75 5.58 -7.42
N GLU A 116 8.60 4.27 -7.23
CA GLU A 116 7.45 3.68 -6.54
C GLU A 116 7.23 4.19 -5.11
N GLU A 117 8.29 4.62 -4.43
CA GLU A 117 8.25 5.14 -3.05
C GLU A 117 7.48 6.46 -2.93
N LEU A 118 7.30 7.18 -4.04
CA LEU A 118 6.60 8.47 -4.05
C LEU A 118 5.07 8.32 -3.94
N VAL A 119 4.53 7.12 -4.08
CA VAL A 119 3.08 6.91 -4.03
C VAL A 119 2.69 5.69 -3.20
N ARG A 120 1.61 5.82 -2.45
CA ARG A 120 0.91 4.70 -1.81
C ARG A 120 -0.59 4.84 -2.01
N LEU A 121 -1.29 3.73 -2.09
CA LEU A 121 -2.74 3.73 -2.03
C LEU A 121 -3.17 3.46 -0.58
N VAL A 122 -4.08 4.27 -0.05
CA VAL A 122 -4.65 4.09 1.28
C VAL A 122 -6.15 3.86 1.16
N ASP A 123 -6.71 2.88 1.88
CA ASP A 123 -8.15 2.64 1.89
C ASP A 123 -8.88 3.20 3.13
N GLY A 124 -10.20 3.06 3.17
CA GLY A 124 -11.06 3.58 4.24
C GLY A 124 -10.91 2.87 5.59
N GLN A 125 -10.09 1.81 5.65
CA GLN A 125 -9.68 1.15 6.88
C GLN A 125 -8.24 1.53 7.26
N GLY A 126 -7.61 2.45 6.52
CA GLY A 126 -6.22 2.85 6.71
C GLY A 126 -5.20 1.78 6.30
N ARG A 127 -5.60 0.80 5.46
CA ARG A 127 -4.63 -0.12 4.88
C ARG A 127 -3.88 0.55 3.76
N GLU A 128 -2.57 0.37 3.76
CA GLU A 128 -1.67 0.89 2.74
C GLU A 128 -1.30 -0.21 1.73
N TYR A 129 -1.23 0.17 0.46
CA TYR A 129 -0.83 -0.69 -0.64
C TYR A 129 0.26 0.02 -1.44
N ALA A 130 1.44 -0.58 -1.48
CA ALA A 130 2.52 -0.13 -2.36
C ALA A 130 2.24 -0.59 -3.80
N PRO A 131 2.61 0.19 -4.82
CA PRO A 131 2.67 -0.36 -6.16
C PRO A 131 3.84 -1.35 -6.25
N SER A 132 3.81 -2.26 -7.22
CA SER A 132 4.92 -3.20 -7.43
C SER A 132 5.20 -3.43 -8.92
N PRO A 133 6.43 -3.83 -9.28
CA PRO A 133 6.75 -4.14 -10.67
C PRO A 133 5.87 -5.25 -11.25
N GLU A 134 5.45 -6.19 -10.41
CA GLU A 134 4.61 -7.34 -10.77
C GLU A 134 3.26 -6.93 -11.38
N PHE A 135 2.67 -5.82 -10.94
CA PHE A 135 1.38 -5.33 -11.46
C PHE A 135 1.51 -4.16 -12.43
N ASN A 136 2.73 -3.67 -12.68
CA ASN A 136 2.96 -2.46 -13.46
C ASN A 136 3.78 -2.72 -14.72
N SER A 137 4.91 -3.44 -14.62
CA SER A 137 5.86 -3.58 -15.74
C SER A 137 5.29 -4.24 -16.99
N GLN A 138 4.30 -5.13 -16.87
CA GLN A 138 3.64 -5.79 -18.00
C GLN A 138 2.20 -5.32 -18.26
N PHE A 139 1.61 -4.58 -17.31
CA PHE A 139 0.18 -4.23 -17.31
C PHE A 139 -0.06 -2.72 -17.44
N VAL A 140 1.01 -1.92 -17.45
CA VAL A 140 1.00 -0.51 -17.80
C VAL A 140 1.92 -0.31 -19.01
N PRO A 141 1.44 0.29 -20.12
CA PRO A 141 2.29 0.59 -21.27
C PRO A 141 3.54 1.39 -20.86
N PRO A 142 4.72 1.14 -21.46
CA PRO A 142 5.98 1.74 -21.03
C PRO A 142 5.94 3.27 -20.93
N GLU A 143 5.25 3.94 -21.86
CA GLU A 143 5.14 5.39 -21.93
C GLU A 143 4.36 6.00 -20.74
N ARG A 144 3.60 5.17 -20.02
CA ARG A 144 2.81 5.55 -18.83
C ARG A 144 3.34 4.92 -17.55
N ASN A 145 4.31 4.02 -17.63
CA ASN A 145 4.85 3.28 -16.49
C ASN A 145 5.99 4.04 -15.79
N LEU A 146 5.74 5.31 -15.46
CA LEU A 146 6.77 6.27 -15.05
C LEU A 146 7.50 5.91 -13.74
N LEU A 147 6.96 5.02 -12.91
CA LEU A 147 7.56 4.71 -11.60
C LEU A 147 8.57 3.56 -11.65
N PHE A 148 8.64 2.84 -12.78
CA PHE A 148 9.32 1.54 -12.88
C PHE A 148 10.29 1.45 -14.06
N ASN A 149 10.44 2.50 -14.86
CA ASN A 149 11.30 2.50 -16.03
C ASN A 149 11.98 3.86 -16.26
N GLU A 150 12.77 3.95 -17.33
CA GLU A 150 13.54 5.13 -17.70
C GLU A 150 12.68 6.37 -18.02
N HIS A 151 11.39 6.20 -18.34
CA HIS A 151 10.48 7.32 -18.55
C HIS A 151 10.15 8.07 -17.24
N GLY A 152 10.52 7.49 -16.09
CA GLY A 152 10.44 8.15 -14.78
C GLY A 152 11.37 9.35 -14.60
N LEU A 153 12.36 9.54 -15.47
CA LEU A 153 13.17 10.76 -15.45
C LEU A 153 12.40 11.92 -16.09
N VAL A 154 11.96 12.87 -15.27
CA VAL A 154 11.21 14.05 -15.70
C VAL A 154 12.14 15.27 -15.76
N PRO A 155 12.42 15.84 -16.96
CA PRO A 155 13.23 17.05 -17.09
C PRO A 155 12.61 18.27 -16.39
N PRO A 156 13.42 19.31 -16.07
CA PRO A 156 12.90 20.57 -15.52
C PRO A 156 11.77 21.16 -16.37
N GLY A 157 10.67 21.51 -15.74
CA GLY A 157 9.50 22.12 -16.37
C GLY A 157 8.63 21.17 -17.19
N ALA A 158 9.06 19.94 -17.45
CA ALA A 158 8.32 18.97 -18.25
C ALA A 158 7.14 18.38 -17.46
N SER A 159 6.10 18.01 -18.20
CA SER A 159 4.95 17.25 -17.71
C SER A 159 4.90 15.87 -18.38
N ARG A 160 4.46 14.86 -17.63
CA ARG A 160 4.32 13.47 -18.09
C ARG A 160 3.01 12.87 -17.57
N GLU A 161 2.36 12.06 -18.40
CA GLU A 161 1.22 11.25 -17.99
C GLU A 161 1.68 9.87 -17.52
N GLY A 162 1.16 9.43 -16.38
CA GLY A 162 1.46 8.14 -15.80
C GLY A 162 0.22 7.35 -15.43
N ARG A 163 0.43 6.05 -15.22
CA ARG A 163 -0.53 5.14 -14.62
C ARG A 163 0.20 4.23 -13.64
N VAL A 164 -0.48 3.90 -12.54
CA VAL A 164 0.00 2.95 -11.56
C VAL A 164 -1.13 2.03 -11.13
N ASN A 165 -0.84 0.73 -11.02
CA ASN A 165 -1.72 -0.32 -10.56
C ASN A 165 -1.34 -0.77 -9.14
N PHE A 166 -2.35 -1.02 -8.33
CA PHE A 166 -2.23 -1.59 -6.99
C PHE A 166 -3.11 -2.84 -6.89
N GLU A 167 -2.59 -3.93 -6.33
CA GLU A 167 -3.44 -5.02 -5.84
C GLU A 167 -3.95 -4.66 -4.43
N VAL A 168 -5.26 -4.79 -4.23
CA VAL A 168 -5.94 -4.42 -2.99
C VAL A 168 -6.73 -5.59 -2.42
N ALA A 169 -7.12 -5.51 -1.14
CA ALA A 169 -8.06 -6.47 -0.59
C ALA A 169 -9.42 -6.40 -1.32
N SER A 170 -10.09 -7.53 -1.53
CA SER A 170 -11.36 -7.60 -2.26
C SER A 170 -12.46 -6.74 -1.64
N GLY A 171 -12.46 -6.56 -0.31
CA GLY A 171 -13.37 -5.68 0.42
C GLY A 171 -12.92 -4.22 0.57
N ALA A 172 -11.73 -3.86 0.09
CA ALA A 172 -11.20 -2.50 0.24
C ALA A 172 -12.10 -1.49 -0.47
N SER A 173 -12.32 -0.34 0.16
CA SER A 173 -13.21 0.71 -0.36
C SER A 173 -12.79 2.07 0.19
N ARG A 174 -13.21 3.14 -0.50
CA ARG A 174 -12.81 4.53 -0.25
C ARG A 174 -11.29 4.66 -0.31
N PHE A 175 -10.77 5.11 -1.45
CA PHE A 175 -9.33 5.14 -1.66
C PHE A 175 -8.80 6.56 -1.78
N TRP A 176 -7.58 6.73 -1.30
CA TRP A 176 -6.76 7.91 -1.45
C TRP A 176 -5.40 7.51 -2.03
N LEU A 177 -4.88 8.32 -2.95
CA LEU A 177 -3.48 8.24 -3.33
C LEU A 177 -2.70 9.16 -2.39
N GLU A 178 -1.86 8.58 -1.56
CA GLU A 178 -0.81 9.29 -0.84
C GLU A 178 0.32 9.60 -1.83
N ILE A 179 0.76 10.85 -1.83
CA ILE A 179 1.85 11.35 -2.67
C ILE A 179 2.90 11.93 -1.74
N SER A 180 4.11 11.40 -1.86
CA SER A 180 5.27 11.74 -1.06
C SER A 180 6.33 12.42 -1.92
N GLY A 181 7.20 13.19 -1.28
CA GLY A 181 8.29 13.88 -1.96
C GLY A 181 9.45 14.17 -0.99
N PRO A 182 10.70 14.17 -1.48
CA PRO A 182 11.86 14.43 -0.62
C PRO A 182 11.73 15.79 0.09
N GLY A 183 11.76 15.77 1.43
CA GLY A 183 11.71 16.98 2.25
C GLY A 183 10.36 17.71 2.27
N ALA A 184 9.29 17.07 1.80
CA ALA A 184 7.93 17.62 1.81
C ALA A 184 7.00 16.76 2.66
N GLU A 185 5.95 17.40 3.20
CA GLU A 185 4.85 16.67 3.82
C GLU A 185 4.07 15.88 2.75
N GLU A 186 3.64 14.68 3.11
CA GLU A 186 2.78 13.85 2.28
C GLU A 186 1.42 14.53 2.04
N ARG A 187 0.84 14.28 0.86
CA ARG A 187 -0.47 14.80 0.49
C ARG A 187 -1.36 13.68 0.00
N TYR A 188 -2.64 13.77 0.34
CA TYR A 188 -3.63 12.77 -0.02
C TYR A 188 -4.57 13.29 -1.10
N VAL A 189 -4.78 12.48 -2.14
CA VAL A 189 -5.75 12.75 -3.21
C VAL A 189 -6.86 11.70 -3.18
N ARG A 190 -8.10 12.13 -2.96
CA ARG A 190 -9.26 11.25 -2.96
C ARG A 190 -9.54 10.74 -4.37
N LEU A 191 -9.68 9.42 -4.51
CA LEU A 191 -9.90 8.77 -5.80
C LEU A 191 -11.39 8.60 -6.12
N PRO A 192 -11.90 9.19 -7.23
CA PRO A 192 -13.23 8.92 -7.74
C PRO A 192 -13.19 7.61 -8.52
N LEU A 193 -13.45 6.48 -7.84
CA LEU A 193 -13.45 5.19 -8.51
C LEU A 193 -14.60 5.08 -9.51
N SER A 194 -14.24 4.90 -10.77
CA SER A 194 -15.17 4.38 -11.77
C SER A 194 -15.13 2.85 -11.77
N GLN A 195 -16.30 2.21 -11.82
CA GLN A 195 -16.39 0.76 -12.00
C GLN A 195 -16.11 0.42 -13.47
N SER A 196 -15.37 -0.65 -13.75
CA SER A 196 -15.36 -1.22 -15.09
C SER A 196 -16.75 -1.80 -15.37
N ALA A 197 -17.46 -1.27 -16.37
CA ALA A 197 -18.54 -2.02 -17.00
C ALA A 197 -17.90 -3.30 -17.53
N GLY A 198 -18.28 -4.46 -16.98
CA GLY A 198 -17.84 -5.74 -17.52
C GLY A 198 -18.20 -5.81 -18.99
N ALA A 199 -17.27 -6.26 -19.83
CA ALA A 199 -17.62 -6.68 -21.17
C ALA A 199 -18.64 -7.84 -21.02
N GLY A 200 -19.88 -7.57 -21.40
CA GLY A 200 -20.92 -8.59 -21.55
C GLY A 200 -20.74 -9.40 -22.82
#